data_AF-A0A7V3RJG3-F1
#
_entry.id   AF-A0A7V3RJG3-F1
#
_cell.length_a   1.000
_cell.length_b   1.000
_cell.length_c   1.000
_cell.angle_alpha   90.00
_cell.angle_beta   90.00
_cell.angle_gamma   90.00
#
_symmetry.space_group_name_H-M   'P 1'
#
loop_
_entity.id
_entity.type
_entity.pdbx_description
1 polymer ?
#
loop_
_entity_poly.entity_id
_entity_poly.type
_entity_poly.pdbx_seq_one_letter_code
_entity_poly.pdbx_strand_id
1 'polypeptide(L)' 'MGKWRLIISGEVLPKENMATDYALWQSASSKKAPPTLRFYQWSPSSVSLGYNQSPHKVVNMDFCKDRNIP' A
#
# COMPACT_ATOMS: atom_id res chain seq x y z
N MET A 1 7.12 12.64 -24.94
CA MET A 1 7.10 11.94 -23.63
C MET A 1 6.21 12.71 -22.66
N GLY A 2 5.31 12.04 -21.93
CA GLY A 2 4.42 12.70 -20.95
C GLY A 2 5.11 13.02 -19.62
N LYS A 3 4.60 14.00 -18.87
CA LYS A 3 5.12 14.38 -17.54
C LYS A 3 4.69 13.35 -16.49
N TRP A 4 5.65 12.83 -15.72
CA TRP A 4 5.41 11.94 -14.58
C TRP A 4 5.52 12.71 -13.25
N ARG A 5 4.75 12.27 -12.26
CA ARG A 5 4.89 12.71 -10.87
C ARG A 5 5.72 11.69 -10.10
N LEU A 6 6.82 12.14 -9.50
CA LEU A 6 7.61 11.35 -8.57
C LEU A 6 7.22 11.72 -7.13
N ILE A 7 6.97 10.73 -6.29
CA ILE A 7 6.69 10.91 -4.85
C ILE A 7 7.63 10.01 -4.04
N ILE A 8 8.24 10.58 -3.01
CA ILE A 8 9.05 9.84 -2.02
C ILE A 8 8.38 10.06 -0.66
N SER A 9 7.65 9.06 -0.16
CA SER A 9 6.73 9.23 0.98
C SER A 9 7.37 9.02 2.36
N GLY A 10 8.55 8.39 2.43
CA GLY A 10 9.12 7.93 3.70
C GLY A 10 8.29 6.80 4.34
N GLU A 11 8.41 6.66 5.65
CA GLU A 11 7.67 5.67 6.45
C GLU A 11 6.32 6.22 6.91
N VAL A 12 5.25 5.46 6.65
CA VAL A 12 3.89 5.72 7.14
C VAL A 12 3.22 4.42 7.58
N LEU A 13 2.01 4.47 8.13
CA LEU A 13 1.31 3.25 8.52
C LEU A 13 0.96 2.40 7.28
N PRO A 14 1.01 1.06 7.36
CA PRO A 14 0.68 0.17 6.23
C PRO A 14 -0.70 0.46 5.61
N LYS A 15 -1.72 0.71 6.45
CA LYS A 15 -3.08 1.06 6.00
C LYS A 15 -3.13 2.40 5.23
N GLU A 16 -2.30 3.36 5.60
CA GLU A 16 -2.21 4.66 4.94
C GLU A 16 -1.53 4.53 3.57
N ASN A 17 -0.55 3.63 3.45
CA ASN A 17 0.04 3.30 2.16
C ASN A 17 -1.00 2.73 1.20
N MET A 18 -1.82 1.77 1.65
CA MET A 18 -2.87 1.20 0.81
C MET A 18 -3.92 2.24 0.40
N ALA A 19 -4.34 3.10 1.32
CA ALA A 19 -5.29 4.18 1.02
C ALA A 19 -4.71 5.20 0.01
N THR A 20 -3.44 5.58 0.19
CA THR A 20 -2.74 6.50 -0.71
C THR A 20 -2.57 5.91 -2.11
N ASP A 21 -2.15 4.66 -2.21
CA ASP A 21 -2.00 3.96 -3.49
C ASP A 21 -3.33 3.86 -4.23
N TYR A 22 -4.42 3.56 -3.51
CA TYR A 22 -5.76 3.53 -4.09
C TYR A 22 -6.21 4.91 -4.60
N ALA A 23 -6.00 5.98 -3.83
CA ALA A 23 -6.34 7.34 -4.25
C ALA A 23 -5.52 7.80 -5.47
N LEU A 24 -4.21 7.48 -5.49
CA LEU A 24 -3.35 7.75 -6.63
C LEU A 24 -3.81 6.99 -7.87
N TRP A 25 -4.12 5.70 -7.74
CA TRP A 25 -4.65 4.88 -8.81
C TRP A 25 -5.98 5.43 -9.36
N GLN A 26 -6.93 5.81 -8.50
CA GLN A 26 -8.20 6.41 -8.92
C GLN A 26 -7.99 7.73 -9.68
N SER A 27 -7.11 8.60 -9.18
CA SER A 27 -6.83 9.89 -9.80
C SER A 27 -6.15 9.75 -11.18
N ALA A 28 -5.25 8.79 -11.32
CA ALA A 28 -4.59 8.49 -12.59
C ALA A 28 -5.56 7.83 -13.57
N SER A 29 -6.35 6.86 -13.11
CA SER A 29 -7.36 6.14 -13.91
C SER A 29 -8.43 7.07 -14.47
N SER A 30 -8.80 8.11 -13.71
CA SER A 30 -9.75 9.14 -14.14
C SER A 30 -9.11 10.28 -14.94
N LYS A 31 -7.82 10.20 -15.28
CA LYS A 31 -7.04 11.24 -15.98
C LYS A 31 -7.02 12.60 -15.27
N LYS A 32 -7.33 12.65 -13.97
CA LYS A 32 -7.29 13.87 -13.13
C LYS A 32 -5.90 14.16 -12.59
N ALA A 33 -4.98 13.19 -12.68
CA ALA A 33 -3.59 13.32 -12.26
C ALA A 33 -2.66 12.68 -13.30
N PRO A 34 -1.39 13.13 -13.40
CA PRO A 34 -0.40 12.49 -14.25
C PRO A 34 -0.04 11.07 -13.74
N PRO A 35 0.51 10.22 -14.61
CA PRO A 35 1.16 8.97 -14.20
C PRO A 35 2.12 9.23 -13.03
N THR A 36 2.05 8.39 -12.01
CA THR A 36 2.77 8.60 -10.75
C THR A 36 3.68 7.41 -10.46
N LEU A 37 4.95 7.68 -10.17
CA LEU A 37 5.89 6.74 -9.58
C LEU A 37 6.05 7.13 -8.11
N ARG A 38 5.80 6.18 -7.20
CA ARG A 38 5.87 6.39 -5.76
C ARG A 38 6.82 5.40 -5.12
N PHE A 39 7.78 5.90 -4.35
CA PHE A 39 8.57 5.11 -3.42
C PHE A 39 8.06 5.36 -2.00
N TYR A 40 7.83 4.29 -1.25
CA TYR A 40 7.34 4.38 0.12
C TYR A 40 7.90 3.23 0.97
N GLN A 41 7.83 3.42 2.27
CA GLN A 41 8.13 2.42 3.28
C GLN A 41 6.97 2.37 4.28
N TRP A 42 6.97 1.40 5.18
CA TRP A 42 6.02 1.38 6.28
C TRP A 42 6.68 0.96 7.59
N SER A 43 6.10 1.46 8.67
CA SER A 43 6.36 1.03 10.04
C SER A 43 5.03 1.01 10.80
N PRO A 44 4.72 -0.03 11.59
CA PRO A 44 5.55 -1.21 11.88
C PRO A 44 5.64 -2.20 10.69
N SER A 45 6.43 -3.27 10.84
CA SER A 45 6.42 -4.39 9.89
C SER A 45 5.04 -5.03 9.83
N SER A 46 4.53 -5.26 8.62
CA SER A 46 3.17 -5.76 8.37
C SER A 46 3.13 -6.65 7.13
N VAL A 47 2.06 -7.44 7.01
CA VAL A 47 1.84 -8.29 5.83
C VAL A 47 0.78 -7.65 4.93
N SER A 48 1.13 -7.38 3.67
CA SER A 48 0.16 -6.97 2.66
C SER A 48 -0.49 -8.19 2.01
N LEU A 49 -1.82 -8.18 1.89
CA LEU A 49 -2.58 -9.23 1.22
C LEU A 49 -3.22 -8.69 -0.05
N GLY A 50 -3.18 -9.50 -1.11
CA GLY A 50 -3.90 -9.24 -2.35
C GLY A 50 -5.41 -9.38 -2.15
N TYR A 51 -6.18 -8.69 -2.99
CA TYR A 51 -7.64 -8.61 -2.88
C TYR A 51 -8.35 -9.97 -2.77
N ASN A 52 -7.87 -10.98 -3.48
CA ASN A 52 -8.45 -12.33 -3.49
C ASN A 52 -7.80 -13.31 -2.50
N GLN A 53 -6.91 -12.84 -1.61
CA GLN A 53 -6.25 -13.69 -0.62
C GLN A 53 -7.01 -13.64 0.71
N SER A 54 -7.52 -14.80 1.14
CA SER A 54 -8.12 -14.94 2.47
C SER A 54 -7.02 -15.02 3.53
N PRO A 55 -6.97 -14.13 4.55
CA PRO A 55 -5.90 -14.10 5.54
C PRO A 55 -5.63 -15.46 6.19
N HIS A 56 -6.67 -16.14 6.64
CA HIS A 56 -6.58 -17.44 7.31
C HIS A 56 -5.95 -18.57 6.45
N LYS A 57 -5.87 -18.39 5.13
CA LYS A 57 -5.29 -19.38 4.21
C LYS A 57 -3.84 -19.10 3.85
N VAL A 58 -3.36 -17.88 4.04
CA VAL A 58 -2.07 -17.42 3.47
C VAL A 58 -1.12 -16.84 4.51
N VAL A 59 -1.61 -16.51 5.70
CA VAL A 59 -0.79 -16.03 6.82
C VAL A 59 -1.06 -16.82 8.09
N ASN A 60 -0.03 -16.95 8.94
CA ASN A 60 -0.18 -17.48 10.28
C ASN A 60 -0.82 -16.40 11.17
N MET A 61 -2.15 -16.47 11.29
CA MET A 61 -2.93 -15.47 12.03
C MET A 61 -2.59 -15.41 13.52
N ASP A 62 -2.28 -16.55 14.14
CA ASP A 62 -1.96 -16.61 15.57
C ASP A 62 -0.60 -15.95 15.82
N PHE A 63 0.40 -16.25 15.00
CA PHE A 63 1.70 -15.57 15.05
C PHE A 63 1.57 -14.05 14.87
N CYS A 64 0.76 -13.60 13.91
CA CYS A 64 0.56 -12.18 13.69
C CYS A 64 -0.10 -11.49 14.89
N LYS A 65 -1.13 -12.10 15.49
CA LYS A 65 -1.78 -11.58 16.69
C LYS A 65 -0.81 -11.53 17.87
N ASP A 66 -0.10 -12.61 18.13
CA ASP A 66 0.82 -12.72 19.26
C ASP A 66 1.98 -11.72 19.18
N ARG A 67 2.40 -11.36 17.96
CA ARG A 67 3.50 -10.42 17.71
C ARG A 67 3.06 -9.01 17.34
N ASN A 68 1.76 -8.71 17.38
CA ASN A 68 1.18 -7.44 16.96
C ASN A 68 1.62 -7.04 15.54
N ILE A 69 1.63 -8.00 14.61
CA ILE A 69 1.88 -7.77 13.19
C ILE A 69 0.53 -7.47 12.52
N PRO A 70 0.32 -6.24 12.01
CA PRO A 70 -0.87 -5.87 11.27
C PRO A 70 -1.05 -6.65 9.97
#